data_AF-A0A9E1B3P7-F1
#
_entry.id   AF-A0A9E1B3P7-F1
#
_cell.length_a   1.000
_cell.length_b   1.000
_cell.length_c   1.000
_cell.angle_alpha   90.00
_cell.angle_beta   90.00
_cell.angle_gamma   90.00
#
_symmetry.space_group_name_H-M   'P 1'
#
loop_
_entity.id
_entity.type
_entity.pdbx_description
1 polymer ?
#
loop_
_entity_poly.entity_id
_entity_poly.type
_entity_poly.pdbx_seq_one_letter_code
_entity_poly.pdbx_strand_id
1 'polypeptide(L)'
;MRALRRGKGKCQRLVKIRRPCYNGSQHRKGTKRMKKNDLLTLTADGLGADLEGVCRADGMAVFVPGMLPGETARVRIVKVQSRFAFGRMEGKPLTASPARKTPDCAAYPRCGGCTGRHMTYETTLEAKRQQVQDCFRRIGHIDIDVPQVLGMADPSHYRNKTALPVGGTVEEPVAGFFAPRSHDIIPIAQCPNAMPPADEICRRVLGWMKRFHVEPYVEETHTGLVRHIVVRINRKGEAMAVLVINGSEIPHEGELVASLKAAGAVSVILNENRERTNVIMGRRFRTLYGCDTLTDELCGLRFEISPAAFFQVNPAQTEVLYQTALDFAELTGDERLCDVYCGAGTITLMMARHCREALGIEIVPQAIENAKENAVRNGIGNVNFRCGAAEVLLPKLVAEGLRPDVIVIDPPRKGVEPAVIDAIAQAAPKRVVYVSCNVATQARDAALFVEKGYQVQKVQSVDMFCWTSGVETVMSLVQQKPDDIVKVGIDADELAVTKAESKATYGEIRARVKEQTGLNVTPLYIAQVKRKHGIIERECYNKAKSESAKMLICPPDKEKAIEDALRFFGMIA
;
A
#
# COMPACT_ATOMS: atom_id res chain seq x y z
N MET A 1 64.33 44.19 -23.17
CA MET A 1 65.67 43.57 -23.12
C MET A 1 65.58 42.13 -23.63
N ARG A 2 66.38 41.80 -24.66
CA ARG A 2 66.91 40.48 -25.12
C ARG A 2 65.99 39.23 -25.06
N ALA A 3 65.55 38.70 -26.20
CA ALA A 3 66.20 37.67 -27.07
C ALA A 3 65.82 36.21 -26.65
N LEU A 4 65.02 35.44 -27.40
CA LEU A 4 65.26 34.67 -28.65
C LEU A 4 65.81 33.22 -28.47
N ARG A 5 65.11 32.27 -29.13
CA ARG A 5 65.51 30.93 -29.70
C ARG A 5 65.19 29.67 -28.88
N ARG A 6 64.30 28.78 -29.38
CA ARG A 6 64.49 27.66 -30.37
C ARG A 6 65.42 26.56 -29.80
N GLY A 7 65.16 25.26 -29.81
CA GLY A 7 64.21 24.38 -30.51
C GLY A 7 64.93 23.07 -30.90
N LYS A 8 64.14 22.03 -31.22
CA LYS A 8 64.47 20.78 -31.97
C LYS A 8 65.16 19.62 -31.23
N GLY A 9 64.64 18.42 -31.51
CA GLY A 9 65.08 17.13 -30.97
C GLY A 9 65.91 16.27 -31.93
N LYS A 10 65.94 14.95 -31.64
CA LYS A 10 66.49 13.78 -32.36
C LYS A 10 66.57 12.63 -31.31
N CYS A 11 66.58 11.31 -31.56
CA CYS A 11 66.57 10.45 -32.74
C CYS A 11 66.17 9.02 -32.30
N GLN A 12 65.86 8.18 -33.29
CA GLN A 12 65.59 6.72 -33.28
C GLN A 12 66.76 5.89 -32.68
N ARG A 13 66.74 4.58 -32.34
CA ARG A 13 66.18 3.36 -33.01
C ARG A 13 66.62 2.13 -32.17
N LEU A 14 65.83 1.05 -32.05
CA LEU A 14 66.25 -0.36 -32.30
C LEU A 14 65.15 -1.39 -31.95
N VAL A 15 65.16 -2.48 -32.72
CA VAL A 15 64.11 -3.46 -33.01
C VAL A 15 64.37 -4.78 -32.27
N LYS A 16 63.33 -5.50 -31.83
CA LYS A 16 63.31 -6.98 -31.76
C LYS A 16 61.88 -7.52 -31.96
N ILE A 17 61.83 -8.74 -32.49
CA ILE A 17 60.84 -9.30 -33.43
C ILE A 17 59.93 -10.35 -32.76
N ARG A 18 58.62 -10.30 -33.09
CA ARG A 18 57.53 -11.32 -33.19
C ARG A 18 57.41 -12.50 -32.19
N ARG A 19 56.17 -12.72 -31.71
CA ARG A 19 55.22 -13.79 -32.15
C ARG A 19 53.79 -13.57 -31.57
N PRO A 20 52.74 -14.20 -32.16
CA PRO A 20 51.42 -13.58 -32.34
C PRO A 20 50.37 -14.02 -31.32
N CYS A 21 49.49 -13.10 -30.91
CA CYS A 21 48.23 -13.46 -30.25
C CYS A 21 47.09 -13.30 -31.24
N TYR A 22 46.36 -14.40 -31.38
CA TYR A 22 45.19 -14.61 -32.22
C TYR A 22 44.12 -13.52 -32.06
N ASN A 23 43.53 -13.15 -33.19
CA ASN A 23 42.34 -12.32 -33.32
C ASN A 23 41.15 -12.89 -32.53
N GLY A 24 40.33 -11.99 -31.96
CA GLY A 24 39.00 -12.40 -31.49
C GLY A 24 38.18 -11.40 -30.68
N SER A 25 38.51 -10.11 -30.57
CA SER A 25 37.59 -9.14 -29.99
C SER A 25 36.63 -8.60 -31.05
N GLN A 26 35.59 -9.38 -31.35
CA GLN A 26 34.40 -8.81 -31.96
C GLN A 26 33.83 -7.78 -30.99
N HIS A 27 33.96 -6.51 -31.36
CA HIS A 27 33.19 -5.41 -30.81
C HIS A 27 31.70 -5.78 -30.84
N ARG A 28 31.12 -6.10 -29.68
CA ARG A 28 29.67 -5.99 -29.49
C ARG A 28 29.32 -4.53 -29.75
N LYS A 29 28.63 -4.28 -30.87
CA LYS A 29 27.96 -3.02 -31.19
C LYS A 29 27.23 -2.55 -29.94
N GLY A 30 27.55 -1.35 -29.47
CA GLY A 30 26.94 -0.77 -28.28
C GLY A 30 25.43 -0.77 -28.41
N THR A 31 24.74 -1.48 -27.51
CA THR A 31 23.31 -1.29 -27.30
C THR A 31 23.13 0.16 -26.88
N LYS A 32 22.47 0.95 -27.73
CA LYS A 32 22.19 2.35 -27.46
C LYS A 32 21.23 2.40 -26.29
N ARG A 33 21.78 2.55 -25.08
CA ARG A 33 21.01 2.60 -23.84
C ARG A 33 20.02 3.75 -23.90
N MET A 34 18.74 3.45 -23.70
CA MET A 34 17.63 4.39 -23.61
C MET A 34 17.97 5.66 -22.81
N LYS A 35 17.63 6.82 -23.37
CA LYS A 35 17.84 8.14 -22.78
C LYS A 35 16.53 8.89 -22.66
N LYS A 36 16.52 9.88 -21.76
CA LYS A 36 15.43 10.87 -21.68
C LYS A 36 15.22 11.52 -23.05
N ASN A 37 13.96 11.71 -23.40
CA ASN A 37 13.43 12.24 -24.65
C ASN A 37 13.55 11.33 -25.89
N ASP A 38 14.14 10.13 -25.77
CA ASP A 38 14.06 9.14 -26.84
C ASP A 38 12.58 8.85 -27.16
N LEU A 39 12.28 8.74 -28.46
CA LEU A 39 10.97 8.36 -28.96
C LEU A 39 11.05 6.95 -29.50
N LEU A 40 10.37 6.02 -28.85
CA LEU A 40 10.40 4.59 -29.17
C LEU A 40 8.99 4.13 -29.57
N THR A 41 8.90 3.18 -30.49
CA THR A 41 7.64 2.46 -30.73
C THR A 41 7.63 1.24 -29.82
N LEU A 42 6.72 1.21 -28.85
CA LEU A 42 6.64 0.15 -27.84
C LEU A 42 5.25 -0.50 -27.88
N THR A 43 5.19 -1.76 -27.45
CA THR A 43 3.96 -2.50 -27.21
C THR A 43 3.85 -2.80 -25.72
N ALA A 44 2.65 -2.65 -25.16
CA ALA A 44 2.42 -2.94 -23.74
C ALA A 44 2.05 -4.42 -23.55
N ASP A 45 2.78 -5.10 -22.67
CA ASP A 45 2.60 -6.52 -22.34
C ASP A 45 1.50 -6.74 -21.29
N GLY A 46 1.25 -5.73 -20.45
CA GLY A 46 0.35 -5.83 -19.31
C GLY A 46 0.18 -4.48 -18.61
N LEU A 47 -0.43 -4.51 -17.42
CA LEU A 47 -0.63 -3.34 -16.57
C LEU A 47 0.19 -3.46 -15.28
N GLY A 48 0.69 -2.30 -14.82
CA GLY A 48 1.38 -2.14 -13.56
C GLY A 48 0.42 -1.91 -12.39
N ALA A 49 0.99 -1.70 -11.20
CA ALA A 49 0.24 -1.51 -9.97
C ALA A 49 -0.59 -0.21 -9.95
N ASP A 50 -0.26 0.79 -10.77
CA ASP A 50 -1.02 2.03 -10.92
C ASP A 50 -1.90 2.04 -12.19
N LEU A 51 -2.12 0.85 -12.79
CA LEU A 51 -2.81 0.66 -14.07
C LEU A 51 -2.11 1.35 -15.26
N GLU A 52 -0.81 1.51 -15.19
CA GLU A 52 0.02 1.98 -16.29
C GLU A 52 0.48 0.84 -17.19
N GLY A 53 0.55 1.07 -18.51
CA GLY A 53 1.04 0.08 -19.45
C GLY A 53 2.50 -0.29 -19.16
N VAL A 54 2.79 -1.58 -19.10
CA VAL A 54 4.14 -2.09 -18.91
C VAL A 54 4.68 -2.59 -20.24
N CYS A 55 5.66 -1.87 -20.78
CA CYS A 55 6.38 -2.26 -22.00
C CYS A 55 7.80 -2.75 -21.64
N ARG A 56 8.50 -3.34 -22.62
CA ARG A 56 9.93 -3.69 -22.48
C ARG A 56 10.78 -3.03 -23.56
N ALA A 57 11.89 -2.44 -23.15
CA ALA A 57 12.92 -1.92 -24.06
C ALA A 57 14.29 -1.93 -23.38
N ASP A 58 15.34 -2.29 -24.13
CA ASP A 58 16.72 -2.43 -23.62
C ASP A 58 16.84 -3.30 -22.36
N GLY A 59 16.02 -4.35 -22.24
CA GLY A 59 15.99 -5.24 -21.07
C GLY A 59 15.42 -4.61 -19.79
N MET A 60 14.79 -3.43 -19.88
CA MET A 60 14.14 -2.75 -18.76
C MET A 60 12.62 -2.63 -18.99
N ALA A 61 11.87 -2.59 -17.89
CA ALA A 61 10.46 -2.22 -17.94
C ALA A 61 10.30 -0.72 -18.20
N VAL A 62 9.33 -0.36 -19.04
CA VAL A 62 8.94 1.04 -19.30
C VAL A 62 7.48 1.20 -18.92
N PHE A 63 7.21 2.04 -17.93
CA PHE A 63 5.89 2.33 -17.40
C PHE A 63 5.26 3.51 -18.15
N VAL A 64 4.12 3.29 -18.79
CA VAL A 64 3.46 4.26 -19.70
C VAL A 64 2.00 4.47 -19.27
N PRO A 65 1.70 5.53 -18.50
CA PRO A 65 0.32 5.84 -18.11
C PRO A 65 -0.60 6.05 -19.31
N GLY A 66 -1.80 5.49 -19.25
CA GLY A 66 -2.83 5.64 -20.30
C GLY A 66 -2.72 4.65 -21.47
N MET A 67 -1.74 3.74 -21.45
CA MET A 67 -1.51 2.71 -22.47
C MET A 67 -2.03 1.36 -21.99
N LEU A 68 -2.74 0.62 -22.84
CA LEU A 68 -3.40 -0.64 -22.50
C LEU A 68 -2.63 -1.86 -23.02
N PRO A 69 -2.81 -3.05 -22.41
CA PRO A 69 -2.20 -4.29 -22.92
C PRO A 69 -2.57 -4.54 -24.39
N GLY A 70 -1.58 -4.99 -25.16
CA GLY A 70 -1.69 -5.24 -26.60
C GLY A 70 -1.61 -3.99 -27.48
N GLU A 71 -1.62 -2.78 -26.92
CA GLU A 71 -1.47 -1.57 -27.71
C GLU A 71 -0.04 -1.35 -28.14
N THR A 72 0.12 -0.83 -29.36
CA THR A 72 1.41 -0.32 -29.84
C THR A 72 1.32 1.19 -29.99
N ALA A 73 2.29 1.93 -29.45
CA ALA A 73 2.28 3.39 -29.50
C ALA A 73 3.69 3.99 -29.60
N ARG A 74 3.75 5.25 -30.04
CA ARG A 74 4.96 6.06 -29.91
C ARG A 74 5.06 6.56 -28.46
N VAL A 75 6.12 6.18 -27.78
CA VAL A 75 6.37 6.47 -26.37
C VAL A 75 7.61 7.32 -26.24
N ARG A 76 7.44 8.53 -25.69
CA ARG A 76 8.55 9.40 -25.33
C ARG A 76 9.03 9.06 -23.92
N ILE A 77 10.32 8.76 -23.78
CA ILE A 77 10.92 8.47 -22.48
C ILE A 77 11.07 9.76 -21.68
N VAL A 78 10.44 9.81 -20.50
CA VAL A 78 10.42 11.02 -19.65
C VAL A 78 11.50 10.94 -18.57
N LYS A 79 11.74 9.74 -18.03
CA LYS A 79 12.71 9.50 -16.96
C LYS A 79 13.27 8.08 -17.06
N VAL A 80 14.59 7.94 -16.97
CA VAL A 80 15.27 6.64 -16.93
C VAL A 80 15.84 6.43 -15.52
N GLN A 81 15.58 5.27 -14.94
CA GLN A 81 16.15 4.83 -13.67
C GLN A 81 17.13 3.66 -13.91
N SER A 82 17.75 3.15 -12.85
CA SER A 82 18.73 2.06 -12.97
C SER A 82 18.15 0.74 -13.48
N ARG A 83 16.87 0.46 -13.20
CA ARG A 83 16.19 -0.82 -13.53
C ARG A 83 14.91 -0.69 -14.36
N PHE A 84 14.41 0.52 -14.54
CA PHE A 84 13.14 0.78 -15.23
C PHE A 84 13.14 2.21 -15.80
N ALA A 85 12.16 2.53 -16.63
CA ALA A 85 11.94 3.87 -17.15
C ALA A 85 10.46 4.25 -17.10
N PHE A 86 10.19 5.56 -17.18
CA PHE A 86 8.85 6.10 -17.36
C PHE A 86 8.75 6.71 -18.75
N GLY A 87 7.69 6.35 -19.46
CA GLY A 87 7.34 6.90 -20.76
C GLY A 87 6.01 7.64 -20.72
N ARG A 88 5.77 8.45 -21.75
CA ARG A 88 4.47 9.06 -22.04
C ARG A 88 4.11 8.75 -23.48
N MET A 89 2.87 8.32 -23.70
CA MET A 89 2.35 8.09 -25.05
C MET A 89 2.19 9.43 -25.80
N GLU A 90 2.67 9.47 -27.05
CA GLU A 90 2.50 10.61 -27.94
C GLU A 90 1.27 10.42 -28.85
N GLY A 91 0.20 11.13 -28.51
CA GLY A 91 -1.06 11.05 -29.24
C GLY A 91 -1.82 9.77 -28.94
N LYS A 92 -2.52 9.25 -29.96
CA LYS A 92 -3.28 7.99 -29.88
C LYS A 92 -2.37 6.79 -30.13
N PRO A 93 -2.71 5.59 -29.62
CA PRO A 93 -2.00 4.37 -29.97
C PRO A 93 -2.06 4.13 -31.49
N LEU A 94 -1.01 3.54 -32.04
CA LEU A 94 -0.94 3.09 -33.44
C LEU A 94 -1.86 1.88 -33.67
N THR A 95 -1.93 0.99 -32.67
CA THR A 95 -2.90 -0.11 -32.60
C THR A 95 -3.62 0.01 -31.27
N ALA A 96 -4.94 0.26 -31.32
CA ALA A 96 -5.77 0.41 -30.13
C ALA A 96 -6.25 -0.95 -29.61
N SER A 97 -6.35 -1.08 -28.28
CA SER A 97 -6.95 -2.24 -27.64
C SER A 97 -8.47 -2.19 -27.79
N PRO A 98 -9.17 -3.32 -27.98
CA PRO A 98 -10.63 -3.35 -27.97
C PRO A 98 -11.23 -2.89 -26.63
N ALA A 99 -10.45 -2.98 -25.54
CA ALA A 99 -10.85 -2.49 -24.22
C ALA A 99 -10.74 -0.97 -24.09
N ARG A 100 -10.15 -0.23 -25.05
CA ARG A 100 -10.00 1.22 -24.96
C ARG A 100 -11.37 1.92 -25.00
N LYS A 101 -11.57 2.85 -24.07
CA LYS A 101 -12.74 3.74 -24.02
C LYS A 101 -12.31 5.20 -24.00
N THR A 102 -13.20 6.06 -24.49
CA THR A 102 -13.07 7.51 -24.30
C THR A 102 -13.51 7.81 -22.86
N PRO A 103 -12.68 8.46 -22.04
CA PRO A 103 -13.07 8.85 -20.69
C PRO A 103 -14.30 9.76 -20.72
N ASP A 104 -15.26 9.46 -19.85
CA ASP A 104 -16.46 10.25 -19.55
C ASP A 104 -16.20 11.46 -18.64
N CYS A 105 -14.98 11.59 -18.12
CA CYS A 105 -14.55 12.72 -17.29
C CYS A 105 -13.54 13.59 -18.03
N ALA A 106 -13.89 14.86 -18.31
CA ALA A 106 -13.02 15.80 -19.01
C ALA A 106 -11.71 16.10 -18.27
N ALA A 107 -11.71 16.02 -16.94
CA ALA A 107 -10.52 16.24 -16.11
C ALA A 107 -9.57 15.03 -16.08
N TYR A 108 -10.05 13.83 -16.44
CA TYR A 108 -9.32 12.56 -16.33
C TYR A 108 -7.89 12.58 -16.90
N PRO A 109 -7.61 13.18 -18.09
CA PRO A 109 -6.26 13.14 -18.65
C PRO A 109 -5.16 13.81 -17.79
N ARG A 110 -5.56 14.66 -16.83
CA ARG A 110 -4.63 15.41 -15.96
C ARG A 110 -4.88 15.18 -14.46
N CYS A 111 -6.09 14.80 -14.08
CA CYS A 111 -6.50 14.59 -12.69
C CYS A 111 -5.82 13.35 -12.09
N GLY A 112 -5.31 13.45 -10.87
CA GLY A 112 -4.71 12.32 -10.14
C GLY A 112 -5.70 11.37 -9.47
N GLY A 113 -7.00 11.61 -9.59
CA GLY A 113 -8.04 10.85 -8.87
C GLY A 113 -8.43 9.52 -9.48
N CYS A 114 -8.22 9.30 -10.78
CA CYS A 114 -8.57 8.05 -11.48
C CYS A 114 -7.43 7.64 -12.42
N THR A 115 -7.25 6.33 -12.59
CA THR A 115 -6.22 5.75 -13.46
C THR A 115 -6.78 4.80 -14.52
N GLY A 116 -8.05 4.41 -14.40
CA GLY A 116 -8.68 3.38 -15.23
C GLY A 116 -9.78 3.85 -16.19
N ARG A 117 -10.19 5.13 -16.23
CA ARG A 117 -11.34 5.58 -17.07
C ARG A 117 -11.09 5.56 -18.59
N HIS A 118 -9.90 5.14 -19.03
CA HIS A 118 -9.55 4.99 -20.44
C HIS A 118 -9.71 3.55 -20.97
N MET A 119 -10.18 2.62 -20.13
CA MET A 119 -10.47 1.23 -20.49
C MET A 119 -11.88 0.82 -20.06
N THR A 120 -12.33 -0.37 -20.47
CA THR A 120 -13.58 -0.95 -19.97
C THR A 120 -13.47 -1.30 -18.49
N TYR A 121 -14.61 -1.32 -17.80
CA TYR A 121 -14.62 -1.61 -16.37
C TYR A 121 -14.11 -3.03 -16.08
N GLU A 122 -14.45 -4.00 -16.91
CA GLU A 122 -14.00 -5.39 -16.82
C GLU A 122 -12.46 -5.49 -16.87
N THR A 123 -11.81 -4.69 -17.71
CA THR A 123 -10.34 -4.65 -17.76
C THR A 123 -9.74 -4.07 -16.48
N THR A 124 -10.42 -3.11 -15.84
CA THR A 124 -9.96 -2.60 -14.53
C THR A 124 -10.09 -3.66 -13.43
N LEU A 125 -11.16 -4.45 -13.43
CA LEU A 125 -11.36 -5.54 -12.46
C LEU A 125 -10.34 -6.65 -12.67
N GLU A 126 -10.07 -7.04 -13.92
CA GLU A 126 -9.08 -8.08 -14.22
C GLU A 126 -7.67 -7.64 -13.84
N ALA A 127 -7.31 -6.38 -14.09
CA ALA A 127 -6.02 -5.84 -13.68
C ALA A 127 -5.83 -5.89 -12.15
N LYS A 128 -6.87 -5.55 -11.38
CA LYS A 128 -6.88 -5.65 -9.91
C LYS A 128 -6.77 -7.10 -9.44
N ARG A 129 -7.50 -8.03 -10.06
CA ARG A 129 -7.39 -9.47 -9.77
C ARG A 129 -5.95 -9.95 -9.97
N GLN A 130 -5.35 -9.63 -11.12
CA GLN A 130 -3.99 -10.02 -11.44
C GLN A 130 -2.96 -9.39 -10.50
N GLN A 131 -3.16 -8.14 -10.07
CA GLN A 131 -2.33 -7.49 -9.06
C GLN A 131 -2.33 -8.28 -7.73
N VAL A 132 -3.51 -8.73 -7.28
CA VAL A 132 -3.64 -9.52 -6.05
C VAL A 132 -2.97 -10.88 -6.21
N GLN A 133 -3.25 -11.58 -7.31
CA GLN A 133 -2.61 -12.85 -7.68
C GLN A 133 -1.07 -12.75 -7.66
N ASP A 134 -0.53 -11.72 -8.32
CA ASP A 134 0.91 -11.48 -8.41
C ASP A 134 1.53 -11.19 -7.04
N CYS A 135 0.84 -10.48 -6.16
CA CYS A 135 1.35 -10.17 -4.82
C CYS A 135 1.43 -11.42 -3.95
N PHE A 136 0.38 -12.25 -3.90
CA PHE A 136 0.41 -13.50 -3.15
C PHE A 136 1.50 -14.44 -3.67
N ARG A 137 1.63 -14.58 -4.99
CA ARG A 137 2.65 -15.44 -5.61
C ARG A 137 4.08 -14.95 -5.38
N ARG A 138 4.35 -13.65 -5.58
CA ARG A 138 5.73 -13.10 -5.58
C ARG A 138 6.22 -12.67 -4.21
N ILE A 139 5.33 -12.13 -3.37
CA ILE A 139 5.67 -11.59 -2.04
C ILE A 139 5.34 -12.60 -0.96
N GLY A 140 4.11 -13.15 -1.00
CA GLY A 140 3.66 -14.12 -0.01
C GLY A 140 4.24 -15.51 -0.21
N HIS A 141 4.75 -15.82 -1.41
CA HIS A 141 5.14 -17.18 -1.82
C HIS A 141 4.01 -18.20 -1.65
N ILE A 142 2.76 -17.73 -1.79
CA ILE A 142 1.54 -18.53 -1.63
C ILE A 142 0.91 -18.69 -2.99
N ASP A 143 0.69 -19.94 -3.39
CA ASP A 143 -0.06 -20.26 -4.60
C ASP A 143 -1.54 -20.40 -4.23
N ILE A 144 -2.32 -19.39 -4.61
CA ILE A 144 -3.76 -19.32 -4.37
C ILE A 144 -4.43 -18.80 -5.63
N ASP A 145 -5.56 -19.39 -6.00
CA ASP A 145 -6.37 -18.87 -7.10
C ASP A 145 -7.21 -17.68 -6.60
N VAL A 146 -6.95 -16.49 -7.15
CA VAL A 146 -7.69 -15.29 -6.79
C VAL A 146 -8.91 -15.17 -7.71
N PRO A 147 -10.14 -15.28 -7.17
CA PRO A 147 -11.37 -15.17 -7.95
C PRO A 147 -11.54 -13.76 -8.52
N GLN A 148 -12.46 -13.61 -9.46
CA GLN A 148 -12.80 -12.32 -10.04
C GLN A 148 -13.16 -11.29 -8.94
N VAL A 149 -12.71 -10.05 -9.13
CA VAL A 149 -13.03 -8.93 -8.23
C VAL A 149 -14.54 -8.69 -8.21
N LEU A 150 -15.12 -8.56 -7.02
CA LEU A 150 -16.51 -8.15 -6.85
C LEU A 150 -16.62 -6.66 -7.20
N GLY A 151 -17.05 -6.38 -8.43
CA GLY A 151 -17.24 -5.04 -8.99
C GLY A 151 -18.61 -4.44 -8.67
N MET A 152 -18.78 -3.16 -8.97
CA MET A 152 -20.07 -2.48 -8.91
C MET A 152 -20.86 -2.69 -10.20
N ALA A 153 -22.19 -2.84 -10.09
CA ALA A 153 -23.07 -2.85 -11.26
C ALA A 153 -23.05 -1.50 -12.00
N ASP A 154 -23.04 -0.38 -11.26
CA ASP A 154 -22.79 0.95 -11.80
C ASP A 154 -21.57 1.56 -11.07
N PRO A 155 -20.38 1.63 -11.71
CA PRO A 155 -19.15 2.13 -11.11
C PRO A 155 -19.07 3.67 -11.08
N SER A 156 -20.18 4.36 -10.87
CA SER A 156 -20.30 5.83 -10.88
C SER A 156 -20.95 6.34 -9.59
N HIS A 157 -20.72 7.61 -9.25
CA HIS A 157 -21.36 8.32 -8.12
C HIS A 157 -21.32 7.59 -6.77
N TYR A 158 -20.38 6.67 -6.57
CA TYR A 158 -20.30 5.85 -5.36
C TYR A 158 -19.66 6.59 -4.19
N ARG A 159 -18.88 7.66 -4.47
CA ARG A 159 -18.02 8.29 -3.48
C ARG A 159 -18.81 9.28 -2.63
N ASN A 160 -19.00 8.89 -1.38
CA ASN A 160 -19.78 9.63 -0.40
C ASN A 160 -19.00 10.77 0.30
N LYS A 161 -17.68 10.85 0.09
CA LYS A 161 -16.82 11.90 0.65
C LYS A 161 -15.83 12.42 -0.38
N THR A 162 -15.82 13.74 -0.57
CA THR A 162 -14.81 14.45 -1.35
C THR A 162 -14.06 15.42 -0.46
N ALA A 163 -12.77 15.62 -0.75
CA ALA A 163 -11.96 16.64 -0.12
C ALA A 163 -11.15 17.32 -1.23
N LEU A 164 -11.58 18.53 -1.60
CA LEU A 164 -11.08 19.26 -2.75
C LEU A 164 -10.21 20.42 -2.23
N PRO A 165 -8.89 20.45 -2.50
CA PRO A 165 -8.11 21.66 -2.33
C PRO A 165 -8.71 22.80 -3.15
N VAL A 166 -8.59 24.01 -2.60
CA VAL A 166 -9.03 25.25 -3.24
C VAL A 166 -7.81 26.09 -3.58
N GLY A 167 -7.79 26.64 -4.80
CA GLY A 167 -6.71 27.46 -5.32
C GLY A 167 -7.23 28.47 -6.34
N GLY A 168 -6.36 28.89 -7.27
CA GLY A 168 -6.69 29.89 -8.28
C GLY A 168 -6.46 31.31 -7.79
N THR A 169 -7.22 32.27 -8.32
CA THR A 169 -7.18 33.68 -7.89
C THR A 169 -8.47 34.05 -7.18
N VAL A 170 -8.55 35.28 -6.66
CA VAL A 170 -9.78 35.81 -6.03
C VAL A 170 -10.92 35.93 -7.06
N GLU A 171 -10.58 36.29 -8.29
CA GLU A 171 -11.53 36.48 -9.40
C GLU A 171 -11.97 35.14 -10.00
N GLU A 172 -11.09 34.15 -10.02
CA GLU A 172 -11.36 32.80 -10.53
C GLU A 172 -10.87 31.73 -9.53
N PRO A 173 -11.56 31.56 -8.40
CA PRO A 173 -11.25 30.50 -7.45
C PRO A 173 -11.63 29.15 -8.06
N VAL A 174 -10.78 28.15 -7.87
CA VAL A 174 -10.98 26.80 -8.40
C VAL A 174 -10.87 25.76 -7.29
N ALA A 175 -11.59 24.65 -7.46
CA ALA A 175 -11.45 23.47 -6.64
C ALA A 175 -11.38 22.22 -7.52
N GLY A 176 -10.68 21.20 -7.05
CA GLY A 176 -10.55 19.95 -7.78
C GLY A 176 -9.59 18.99 -7.10
N PHE A 177 -8.88 18.19 -7.89
CA PHE A 177 -7.85 17.27 -7.38
C PHE A 177 -6.48 17.66 -7.90
N PHE A 178 -5.44 17.30 -7.16
CA PHE A 178 -4.08 17.48 -7.62
C PHE A 178 -3.77 16.59 -8.84
N ALA A 179 -2.93 17.11 -9.73
CA ALA A 179 -2.30 16.32 -10.78
C ALA A 179 -1.42 15.21 -10.16
N PRO A 180 -1.22 14.07 -10.85
CA PRO A 180 -0.38 12.99 -10.34
C PRO A 180 1.01 13.49 -9.90
N ARG A 181 1.37 13.24 -8.63
CA ARG A 181 2.68 13.56 -8.04
C ARG A 181 3.02 15.06 -8.06
N SER A 182 2.01 15.92 -7.86
CA SER A 182 2.12 17.39 -7.82
C SER A 182 1.11 17.96 -6.81
N HIS A 183 1.22 19.25 -6.48
CA HIS A 183 0.18 20.06 -5.81
C HIS A 183 -0.53 21.01 -6.80
N ASP A 184 -0.37 20.79 -8.11
CA ASP A 184 -1.09 21.52 -9.15
C ASP A 184 -2.56 21.08 -9.16
N ILE A 185 -3.46 22.00 -8.83
CA ILE A 185 -4.90 21.72 -8.81
C ILE A 185 -5.42 21.65 -10.25
N ILE A 186 -6.06 20.53 -10.59
CA ILE A 186 -6.86 20.37 -11.80
C ILE A 186 -8.31 20.72 -11.45
N PRO A 187 -8.87 21.83 -11.96
CA PRO A 187 -10.26 22.19 -11.68
C PRO A 187 -11.23 21.12 -12.17
N ILE A 188 -12.23 20.81 -11.34
CA ILE A 188 -13.25 19.81 -11.66
C ILE A 188 -14.62 20.43 -11.46
N ALA A 189 -15.36 20.57 -12.56
CA ALA A 189 -16.74 21.03 -12.51
C ALA A 189 -17.69 19.93 -12.04
N GLN A 190 -17.46 18.69 -12.50
CA GLN A 190 -18.25 17.52 -12.15
C GLN A 190 -17.33 16.30 -12.03
N CYS A 191 -17.48 15.54 -10.94
CA CYS A 191 -16.71 14.32 -10.73
C CYS A 191 -17.62 13.09 -10.86
N PRO A 192 -17.47 12.24 -11.89
CA PRO A 192 -18.35 11.08 -12.05
C PRO A 192 -18.18 9.98 -10.98
N ASN A 193 -17.18 10.09 -10.09
CA ASN A 193 -17.09 9.24 -8.90
C ASN A 193 -17.84 9.83 -7.70
N ALA A 194 -17.96 11.15 -7.59
CA ALA A 194 -18.57 11.80 -6.44
C ALA A 194 -20.09 11.74 -6.52
N MET A 195 -20.75 11.61 -5.36
CA MET A 195 -22.20 11.77 -5.30
C MET A 195 -22.60 13.20 -5.68
N PRO A 196 -23.69 13.40 -6.46
CA PRO A 196 -24.03 14.69 -7.08
C PRO A 196 -24.08 15.92 -6.15
N PRO A 197 -24.55 15.85 -4.89
CA PRO A 197 -24.54 17.02 -4.01
C PRO A 197 -23.16 17.64 -3.79
N ALA A 198 -22.08 16.87 -3.91
CA ALA A 198 -20.72 17.37 -3.69
C ALA A 198 -20.32 18.46 -4.70
N ASP A 199 -20.64 18.25 -5.98
CA ASP A 199 -20.29 19.18 -7.06
C ASP A 199 -21.08 20.50 -6.91
N GLU A 200 -22.35 20.42 -6.56
CA GLU A 200 -23.22 21.59 -6.34
C GLU A 200 -22.78 22.41 -5.12
N ILE A 201 -22.43 21.76 -4.01
CA ILE A 201 -21.89 22.44 -2.82
C ILE A 201 -20.58 23.14 -3.16
N CYS A 202 -19.66 22.46 -3.86
CA CYS A 202 -18.40 23.03 -4.30
C CYS A 202 -18.61 24.28 -5.15
N ARG A 203 -19.48 24.20 -6.17
CA ARG A 203 -19.83 25.32 -7.05
C ARG A 203 -20.35 26.54 -6.27
N ARG A 204 -21.15 26.32 -5.22
CA ARG A 204 -21.68 27.40 -4.38
C ARG A 204 -20.65 28.05 -3.48
N VAL A 205 -19.71 27.26 -2.93
CA VAL A 205 -18.57 27.82 -2.19
C VAL A 205 -17.73 28.69 -3.12
N LEU A 206 -17.35 28.20 -4.30
CA LEU A 206 -16.55 28.98 -5.26
C LEU A 206 -17.28 30.26 -5.71
N GLY A 207 -18.60 30.18 -5.94
CA GLY A 207 -19.42 31.35 -6.25
C GLY A 207 -19.49 32.37 -5.12
N TRP A 208 -19.56 31.91 -3.86
CA TRP A 208 -19.48 32.78 -2.68
C TRP A 208 -18.09 33.43 -2.57
N MET A 209 -17.01 32.66 -2.77
CA MET A 209 -15.65 33.20 -2.75
C MET A 209 -15.47 34.30 -3.78
N LYS A 210 -15.91 34.06 -5.03
CA LYS A 210 -15.85 35.04 -6.12
C LYS A 210 -16.68 36.29 -5.82
N ARG A 211 -17.91 36.13 -5.31
CA ARG A 211 -18.82 37.25 -5.01
C ARG A 211 -18.26 38.16 -3.91
N PHE A 212 -17.66 37.58 -2.88
CA PHE A 212 -17.22 38.30 -1.69
C PHE A 212 -15.70 38.46 -1.60
N HIS A 213 -14.99 38.20 -2.70
CA HIS A 213 -13.53 38.35 -2.81
C HIS A 213 -12.76 37.58 -1.71
N VAL A 214 -13.19 36.36 -1.42
CA VAL A 214 -12.53 35.50 -0.42
C VAL A 214 -11.35 34.77 -1.05
N GLU A 215 -10.18 34.95 -0.48
CA GLU A 215 -8.93 34.42 -1.02
C GLU A 215 -8.83 32.89 -0.87
N PRO A 216 -8.46 32.18 -1.95
CA PRO A 216 -8.00 30.80 -1.83
C PRO A 216 -6.66 30.77 -1.08
N TYR A 217 -6.40 29.67 -0.38
CA TYR A 217 -5.15 29.49 0.34
C TYR A 217 -3.99 29.21 -0.61
N VAL A 218 -2.84 29.82 -0.33
CA VAL A 218 -1.60 29.64 -1.09
C VAL A 218 -0.56 28.99 -0.19
N GLU A 219 -0.14 27.77 -0.52
CA GLU A 219 0.76 26.96 0.31
C GLU A 219 2.15 27.59 0.49
N GLU A 220 2.70 28.19 -0.57
CA GLU A 220 4.04 28.75 -0.59
C GLU A 220 4.17 29.94 0.36
N THR A 221 3.21 30.86 0.30
CA THR A 221 3.18 32.07 1.14
C THR A 221 2.47 31.85 2.47
N HIS A 222 1.65 30.79 2.58
CA HIS A 222 0.79 30.49 3.72
C HIS A 222 -0.21 31.61 4.03
N THR A 223 -0.73 32.22 2.96
CA THR A 223 -1.72 33.30 3.01
C THR A 223 -3.02 32.85 2.34
N GLY A 224 -4.04 33.69 2.37
CA GLY A 224 -5.39 33.33 1.95
C GLY A 224 -6.14 32.52 3.01
N LEU A 225 -7.44 32.32 2.76
CA LEU A 225 -8.38 31.81 3.76
C LEU A 225 -8.81 30.37 3.48
N VAL A 226 -9.40 30.10 2.31
CA VAL A 226 -10.05 28.80 2.05
C VAL A 226 -9.02 27.78 1.59
N ARG A 227 -8.81 26.73 2.38
CA ARG A 227 -7.86 25.65 2.07
C ARG A 227 -8.52 24.53 1.28
N HIS A 228 -9.64 24.01 1.79
CA HIS A 228 -10.32 22.85 1.22
C HIS A 228 -11.82 22.97 1.38
N ILE A 229 -12.54 22.35 0.45
CA ILE A 229 -13.97 22.05 0.56
C ILE A 229 -14.08 20.54 0.75
N VAL A 230 -14.63 20.12 1.88
CA VAL A 230 -14.92 18.71 2.14
C VAL A 230 -16.44 18.53 2.18
N VAL A 231 -16.95 17.57 1.43
CA VAL A 231 -18.38 17.23 1.45
C VAL A 231 -18.50 15.77 1.79
N ARG A 232 -19.33 15.46 2.79
CA ARG A 232 -19.75 14.09 3.11
C ARG A 232 -21.25 13.97 2.86
N ILE A 233 -21.66 12.86 2.27
CA ILE A 233 -23.04 12.57 1.89
C ILE A 233 -23.39 11.20 2.48
N ASN A 234 -24.57 11.03 3.03
CA ASN A 234 -25.05 9.72 3.50
C ASN A 234 -25.87 9.02 2.41
N ARG A 235 -26.32 7.78 2.66
CA ARG A 235 -27.15 7.03 1.70
C ARG A 235 -28.47 7.72 1.33
N LYS A 236 -28.98 8.60 2.19
CA LYS A 236 -30.20 9.38 1.91
C LYS A 236 -29.94 10.56 0.98
N GLY A 237 -28.69 10.83 0.63
CA GLY A 237 -28.30 11.99 -0.17
C GLY A 237 -28.17 13.28 0.63
N GLU A 238 -28.23 13.23 1.96
CA GLU A 238 -28.06 14.40 2.83
C GLU A 238 -26.59 14.79 2.90
N ALA A 239 -26.29 16.08 2.68
CA ALA A 239 -24.92 16.57 2.59
C ALA A 239 -24.49 17.35 3.85
N MET A 240 -23.33 16.98 4.39
CA MET A 240 -22.54 17.75 5.35
C MET A 240 -21.41 18.44 4.60
N ALA A 241 -21.43 19.77 4.57
CA ALA A 241 -20.38 20.61 3.99
C ALA A 241 -19.41 21.08 5.08
N VAL A 242 -18.12 20.92 4.85
CA VAL A 242 -17.06 21.36 5.76
C VAL A 242 -16.11 22.27 4.98
N LEU A 243 -16.02 23.54 5.39
CA LEU A 243 -15.08 24.49 4.85
C LEU A 243 -13.83 24.52 5.74
N VAL A 244 -12.69 24.10 5.19
CA VAL A 244 -11.41 24.15 5.91
C VAL A 244 -10.75 25.49 5.63
N ILE A 245 -10.43 26.24 6.68
CA ILE A 245 -9.87 27.58 6.57
C ILE A 245 -8.55 27.76 7.33
N ASN A 246 -7.70 28.63 6.80
CA ASN A 246 -6.54 29.22 7.45
C ASN A 246 -6.96 30.44 8.29
N GLY A 247 -7.82 30.22 9.29
CA GLY A 247 -8.44 31.29 10.09
C GLY A 247 -9.29 30.74 11.22
N SER A 248 -10.15 31.56 11.82
CA SER A 248 -11.21 31.14 12.78
C SER A 248 -12.62 31.53 12.33
N GLU A 249 -12.73 32.47 11.39
CA GLU A 249 -13.98 33.06 10.94
C GLU A 249 -13.95 33.23 9.42
N ILE A 250 -15.13 33.43 8.84
CA ILE A 250 -15.33 33.71 7.43
C ILE A 250 -16.20 34.96 7.27
N PRO A 251 -15.97 35.79 6.25
CA PRO A 251 -16.86 36.91 5.95
C PRO A 251 -18.19 36.39 5.38
N HIS A 252 -19.28 37.14 5.50
CA HIS A 252 -20.57 36.78 4.85
C HIS A 252 -21.02 35.33 5.14
N GLU A 253 -20.87 34.92 6.41
CA GLU A 253 -21.19 33.56 6.88
C GLU A 253 -22.65 33.18 6.59
N GLY A 254 -23.59 34.11 6.86
CA GLY A 254 -25.01 33.90 6.66
C GLY A 254 -25.35 33.62 5.19
N GLU A 255 -24.72 34.33 4.26
CA GLU A 255 -24.92 34.16 2.82
C GLU A 255 -24.35 32.84 2.31
N LEU A 256 -23.19 32.40 2.83
CA LEU A 256 -22.66 31.07 2.52
C LEU A 256 -23.63 29.99 3.02
N VAL A 257 -24.02 30.05 4.30
CA VAL A 257 -24.93 29.07 4.91
C VAL A 257 -26.24 29.01 4.15
N ALA A 258 -26.87 30.15 3.84
CA ALA A 258 -28.10 30.20 3.07
C ALA A 258 -27.94 29.57 1.67
N SER A 259 -26.82 29.85 0.99
CA SER A 259 -26.52 29.27 -0.31
C SER A 259 -26.37 27.75 -0.25
N LEU A 260 -25.63 27.22 0.72
CA LEU A 260 -25.41 25.78 0.88
C LEU A 260 -26.67 25.03 1.32
N LYS A 261 -27.50 25.64 2.17
CA LYS A 261 -28.83 25.10 2.51
C LYS A 261 -29.71 24.96 1.27
N ALA A 262 -29.70 25.96 0.39
CA ALA A 262 -30.45 25.89 -0.87
C ALA A 262 -29.92 24.82 -1.84
N ALA A 263 -28.69 24.32 -1.64
CA ALA A 263 -28.15 23.13 -2.33
C ALA A 263 -28.48 21.80 -1.63
N GLY A 264 -29.25 21.81 -0.54
CA GLY A 264 -29.61 20.60 0.20
C GLY A 264 -28.59 20.20 1.28
N ALA A 265 -27.65 21.07 1.67
CA ALA A 265 -26.82 20.81 2.85
C ALA A 265 -27.70 20.77 4.12
N VAL A 266 -27.57 19.69 4.88
CA VAL A 266 -28.18 19.53 6.21
C VAL A 266 -27.24 19.97 7.33
N SER A 267 -25.95 20.12 7.03
CA SER A 267 -24.91 20.57 7.96
C SER A 267 -23.87 21.42 7.24
N VAL A 268 -23.47 22.52 7.87
CA VAL A 268 -22.37 23.38 7.42
C VAL A 268 -21.43 23.62 8.58
N ILE A 269 -20.16 23.25 8.41
CA ILE A 269 -19.15 23.26 9.47
C ILE A 269 -17.92 24.01 8.98
N LEU A 270 -17.37 24.85 9.85
CA LEU A 270 -16.07 25.47 9.65
C LEU A 270 -15.01 24.65 10.39
N ASN A 271 -13.92 24.32 9.71
CA ASN A 271 -12.77 23.66 10.32
C ASN A 271 -11.53 24.57 10.25
N GLU A 272 -10.91 24.82 11.39
CA GLU A 272 -9.73 25.67 11.48
C GLU A 272 -8.46 24.84 11.29
N ASN A 273 -7.69 25.12 10.24
CA ASN A 273 -6.38 24.54 10.02
C ASN A 273 -5.38 25.62 9.59
N ARG A 274 -4.61 26.12 10.56
CA ARG A 274 -3.56 27.14 10.36
C ARG A 274 -2.15 26.53 10.29
N GLU A 275 -2.05 25.21 10.28
CA GLU A 275 -0.79 24.50 10.34
C GLU A 275 -0.20 24.30 8.93
N ARG A 276 1.13 24.39 8.84
CA ARG A 276 1.92 23.99 7.67
C ARG A 276 2.03 22.48 7.59
N THR A 277 0.96 21.84 7.12
CA THR A 277 0.83 20.38 7.07
C THR A 277 0.00 19.91 5.89
N ASN A 278 0.22 18.67 5.47
CA ASN A 278 -0.59 17.96 4.48
C ASN A 278 -1.87 17.35 5.07
N VAL A 279 -2.04 17.40 6.41
CA VAL A 279 -3.31 17.01 7.04
C VAL A 279 -4.37 18.04 6.64
N ILE A 280 -5.45 17.56 6.00
CA ILE A 280 -6.50 18.43 5.46
C ILE A 280 -7.24 19.17 6.57
N MET A 281 -7.74 18.47 7.58
CA MET A 281 -8.54 19.07 8.65
C MET A 281 -7.70 19.34 9.91
N GLY A 282 -7.90 20.49 10.52
CA GLY A 282 -7.37 20.79 11.85
C GLY A 282 -8.28 20.26 12.96
N ARG A 283 -7.97 20.64 14.20
CA ARG A 283 -8.61 20.06 15.40
C ARG A 283 -9.88 20.79 15.86
N ARG A 284 -10.09 22.02 15.41
CA ARG A 284 -11.22 22.86 15.84
C ARG A 284 -12.30 22.87 14.78
N PHE A 285 -13.53 22.63 15.21
CA PHE A 285 -14.72 22.62 14.38
C PHE A 285 -15.74 23.58 14.97
N ARG A 286 -16.39 24.39 14.13
CA ARG A 286 -17.52 25.24 14.51
C ARG A 286 -18.68 24.97 13.56
N THR A 287 -19.78 24.47 14.09
CA THR A 287 -21.00 24.23 13.32
C THR A 287 -21.70 25.56 13.07
N LEU A 288 -21.87 25.90 11.80
CA LEU A 288 -22.54 27.12 11.34
C LEU A 288 -24.04 26.88 11.15
N TYR A 289 -24.41 25.64 10.80
CA TYR A 289 -25.78 25.23 10.57
C TYR A 289 -25.95 23.71 10.74
N GLY A 290 -27.09 23.29 11.28
CA GLY A 290 -27.47 21.88 11.38
C GLY A 290 -26.75 21.14 12.51
N CYS A 291 -26.52 19.85 12.29
CA CYS A 291 -25.80 18.98 13.23
C CYS A 291 -24.29 18.96 12.95
N ASP A 292 -23.48 18.72 13.96
CA ASP A 292 -22.04 18.52 13.83
C ASP A 292 -21.65 17.08 13.42
N THR A 293 -22.63 16.19 13.31
CA THR A 293 -22.50 14.82 12.81
C THR A 293 -23.49 14.54 11.68
N LEU A 294 -23.22 13.49 10.90
CA LEU A 294 -24.11 12.99 9.86
C LEU A 294 -24.47 11.54 10.20
N THR A 295 -25.76 11.23 10.25
CA THR A 295 -26.21 9.84 10.42
C THR A 295 -26.18 9.12 9.09
N ASP A 296 -25.61 7.92 9.03
CA ASP A 296 -25.66 7.04 7.87
C ASP A 296 -26.04 5.62 8.28
N GLU A 297 -26.45 4.82 7.29
CA GLU A 297 -26.78 3.41 7.47
C GLU A 297 -25.79 2.52 6.71
N LEU A 298 -25.33 1.46 7.37
CA LEU A 298 -24.41 0.48 6.78
C LEU A 298 -24.70 -0.90 7.35
N CYS A 299 -24.94 -1.88 6.48
CA CYS A 299 -25.28 -3.26 6.89
C CYS A 299 -26.49 -3.35 7.84
N GLY A 300 -27.46 -2.43 7.67
CA GLY A 300 -28.65 -2.31 8.54
C GLY A 300 -28.38 -1.73 9.93
N LEU A 301 -27.19 -1.17 10.17
CA LEU A 301 -26.81 -0.48 11.41
C LEU A 301 -26.72 1.03 11.16
N ARG A 302 -27.07 1.81 12.18
CA ARG A 302 -27.00 3.28 12.14
C ARG A 302 -25.72 3.78 12.80
N PHE A 303 -25.01 4.66 12.10
CA PHE A 303 -23.77 5.27 12.57
C PHE A 303 -23.90 6.79 12.56
N GLU A 304 -23.40 7.45 13.60
CA GLU A 304 -23.16 8.89 13.57
C GLU A 304 -21.71 9.16 13.20
N ILE A 305 -21.51 10.01 12.20
CA ILE A 305 -20.22 10.23 11.57
C ILE A 305 -19.84 11.69 11.74
N SER A 306 -18.76 11.94 12.48
CA SER A 306 -18.18 13.27 12.57
C SER A 306 -17.42 13.65 11.29
N PRO A 307 -17.15 14.94 11.04
CA PRO A 307 -16.43 15.42 9.86
C PRO A 307 -15.08 14.70 9.64
N ALA A 308 -14.32 14.57 10.73
CA ALA A 308 -12.99 14.00 10.75
C ALA A 308 -12.97 12.47 10.82
N ALA A 309 -14.06 11.82 11.24
CA ALA A 309 -14.11 10.37 11.39
C ALA A 309 -13.80 9.65 10.08
N PHE A 310 -13.02 8.57 10.18
CA PHE A 310 -12.91 7.63 9.07
C PHE A 310 -14.23 6.88 8.92
N PHE A 311 -14.69 6.78 7.67
CA PHE A 311 -15.82 5.96 7.28
C PHE A 311 -15.59 5.59 5.82
N GLN A 312 -16.01 4.40 5.42
CA GLN A 312 -15.76 3.93 4.07
C GLN A 312 -16.43 4.83 3.03
N VAL A 313 -15.69 5.13 1.96
CA VAL A 313 -16.11 6.14 0.98
C VAL A 313 -17.07 5.60 -0.08
N ASN A 314 -17.23 4.29 -0.16
CA ASN A 314 -18.10 3.59 -1.09
C ASN A 314 -19.08 2.71 -0.31
N PRO A 315 -20.23 3.24 0.15
CA PRO A 315 -21.14 2.49 1.01
C PRO A 315 -21.60 1.16 0.40
N ALA A 316 -21.95 1.15 -0.90
CA ALA A 316 -22.43 -0.04 -1.58
C ALA A 316 -21.41 -1.17 -1.55
N GLN A 317 -20.15 -0.89 -1.91
CA GLN A 317 -19.10 -1.90 -1.89
C GLN A 317 -18.62 -2.22 -0.47
N THR A 318 -18.81 -1.31 0.49
CA THR A 318 -18.52 -1.59 1.90
C THR A 318 -19.41 -2.73 2.41
N GLU A 319 -20.69 -2.75 2.04
CA GLU A 319 -21.59 -3.84 2.42
C GLU A 319 -21.14 -5.17 1.80
N VAL A 320 -20.69 -5.15 0.54
CA VAL A 320 -20.13 -6.34 -0.14
C VAL A 320 -18.87 -6.82 0.58
N LEU A 321 -17.95 -5.92 0.93
CA LEU A 321 -16.71 -6.23 1.65
C LEU A 321 -17.01 -6.82 3.03
N TYR A 322 -17.89 -6.17 3.79
CA TYR A 322 -18.22 -6.59 5.16
C TYR A 322 -19.00 -7.90 5.17
N GLN A 323 -19.91 -8.10 4.22
CA GLN A 323 -20.58 -9.38 4.04
C GLN A 323 -19.58 -10.48 3.69
N THR A 324 -18.63 -10.20 2.79
CA THR A 324 -17.56 -11.17 2.46
C THR A 324 -16.73 -11.51 3.70
N ALA A 325 -16.40 -10.54 4.54
CA ALA A 325 -15.70 -10.77 5.80
C ALA A 325 -16.52 -11.59 6.79
N LEU A 326 -17.84 -11.34 6.89
CA LEU A 326 -18.76 -12.13 7.71
C LEU A 326 -18.85 -13.58 7.22
N ASP A 327 -19.03 -13.78 5.92
CA ASP A 327 -19.08 -15.09 5.30
C ASP A 327 -17.76 -15.86 5.48
N PHE A 328 -16.64 -15.15 5.46
CA PHE A 328 -15.33 -15.74 5.71
C PHE A 328 -15.13 -16.09 7.18
N ALA A 329 -15.71 -15.33 8.12
CA ALA A 329 -15.62 -15.61 9.54
C ALA A 329 -16.31 -16.93 9.93
N GLU A 330 -17.38 -17.31 9.21
CA GLU A 330 -18.19 -18.52 9.42
C GLU A 330 -18.71 -18.62 10.87
N LEU A 331 -19.28 -17.52 11.37
CA LEU A 331 -19.84 -17.44 12.72
C LEU A 331 -21.17 -18.22 12.80
N THR A 332 -21.33 -18.98 13.88
CA THR A 332 -22.53 -19.78 14.16
C THR A 332 -23.39 -19.19 15.28
N GLY A 333 -22.84 -18.26 16.06
CA GLY A 333 -23.49 -17.62 17.21
C GLY A 333 -22.81 -17.92 18.54
N ASP A 334 -21.94 -18.93 18.60
CA ASP A 334 -21.28 -19.38 19.82
C ASP A 334 -19.87 -18.77 20.00
N GLU A 335 -19.32 -18.19 18.94
CA GLU A 335 -17.92 -17.76 18.88
C GLU A 335 -17.65 -16.52 19.74
N ARG A 336 -16.44 -16.47 20.29
CA ARG A 336 -15.84 -15.25 20.83
C ARG A 336 -15.03 -14.57 19.75
N LEU A 337 -15.44 -13.37 19.33
CA LEU A 337 -14.79 -12.62 18.26
C LEU A 337 -13.86 -11.53 18.83
N CYS A 338 -12.69 -11.35 18.23
CA CYS A 338 -11.83 -10.20 18.50
C CYS A 338 -11.57 -9.43 17.20
N ASP A 339 -11.96 -8.16 17.17
CA ASP A 339 -11.73 -7.23 16.06
C ASP A 339 -10.56 -6.31 16.42
N VAL A 340 -9.44 -6.46 15.73
CA VAL A 340 -8.21 -5.66 15.93
C VAL A 340 -8.15 -4.58 14.87
N TYR A 341 -7.90 -3.34 15.31
CA TYR A 341 -8.03 -2.12 14.49
C TYR A 341 -9.49 -1.78 14.18
N CYS A 342 -10.37 -1.92 15.18
CA CYS A 342 -11.81 -1.87 14.97
C CYS A 342 -12.36 -0.48 14.59
N GLY A 343 -11.56 0.58 14.69
CA GLY A 343 -11.99 1.96 14.42
C GLY A 343 -13.26 2.32 15.21
N ALA A 344 -14.27 2.85 14.52
CA ALA A 344 -15.57 3.19 15.11
C ALA A 344 -16.51 1.97 15.32
N GLY A 345 -15.98 0.75 15.25
CA GLY A 345 -16.69 -0.50 15.51
C GLY A 345 -17.59 -0.97 14.37
N THR A 346 -17.39 -0.53 13.13
CA THR A 346 -18.29 -0.86 12.01
C THR A 346 -18.34 -2.37 11.74
N ILE A 347 -17.17 -3.03 11.68
CA ILE A 347 -17.07 -4.49 11.52
C ILE A 347 -17.50 -5.20 12.82
N THR A 348 -16.97 -4.75 13.97
CA THR A 348 -17.30 -5.32 15.29
C THR A 348 -18.80 -5.42 15.52
N LEU A 349 -19.53 -4.32 15.33
CA LEU A 349 -20.97 -4.24 15.58
C LEU A 349 -21.78 -5.05 14.57
N MET A 350 -21.35 -5.09 13.31
CA MET A 350 -21.99 -5.93 12.30
C MET A 350 -21.89 -7.40 12.67
N MET A 351 -20.69 -7.87 13.03
CA MET A 351 -20.43 -9.28 13.36
C MET A 351 -20.96 -9.69 14.74
N ALA A 352 -21.09 -8.74 15.68
CA ALA A 352 -21.66 -8.99 17.01
C ALA A 352 -23.09 -9.55 16.97
N ARG A 353 -23.84 -9.33 15.89
CA ARG A 353 -25.17 -9.93 15.68
C ARG A 353 -25.12 -11.44 15.42
N HIS A 354 -23.94 -11.98 15.15
CA HIS A 354 -23.72 -13.36 14.70
C HIS A 354 -22.76 -14.14 15.60
N CYS A 355 -22.32 -13.58 16.73
CA CYS A 355 -21.42 -14.26 17.66
C CYS A 355 -21.88 -14.08 19.12
N ARG A 356 -21.28 -14.83 20.03
CA ARG A 356 -21.65 -14.81 21.45
C ARG A 356 -21.23 -13.51 22.11
N GLU A 357 -19.98 -13.12 21.91
CA GLU A 357 -19.41 -11.87 22.38
C GLU A 357 -18.34 -11.38 21.40
N ALA A 358 -18.15 -10.06 21.32
CA ALA A 358 -17.10 -9.45 20.52
C ALA A 358 -16.28 -8.42 21.31
N LEU A 359 -14.98 -8.40 21.04
CA LEU A 359 -14.01 -7.46 21.60
C LEU A 359 -13.36 -6.63 20.50
N GLY A 360 -13.55 -5.31 20.51
CA GLY A 360 -12.84 -4.38 19.62
C GLY A 360 -11.60 -3.78 20.28
N ILE A 361 -10.49 -3.68 19.53
CA ILE A 361 -9.25 -3.00 19.92
C ILE A 361 -8.95 -1.87 18.93
N GLU A 362 -8.79 -0.65 19.43
CA GLU A 362 -8.45 0.54 18.62
C GLU A 362 -7.53 1.48 19.41
N ILE A 363 -6.59 2.14 18.74
CA ILE A 363 -5.61 3.04 19.38
C ILE A 363 -6.18 4.44 19.60
N VAL A 364 -7.14 4.87 18.78
CA VAL A 364 -7.75 6.21 18.84
C VAL A 364 -8.88 6.26 19.86
N PRO A 365 -8.75 7.02 20.97
CA PRO A 365 -9.78 7.10 22.01
C PRO A 365 -11.16 7.55 21.49
N GLN A 366 -11.18 8.56 20.61
CA GLN A 366 -12.43 9.07 20.03
C GLN A 366 -13.16 8.02 19.19
N ALA A 367 -12.42 7.13 18.52
CA ALA A 367 -13.03 6.05 17.75
C ALA A 367 -13.67 5.00 18.68
N ILE A 368 -13.05 4.70 19.82
CA ILE A 368 -13.62 3.84 20.87
C ILE A 368 -14.88 4.47 21.49
N GLU A 369 -14.88 5.77 21.74
CA GLU A 369 -16.07 6.50 22.21
C GLU A 369 -17.22 6.37 21.20
N ASN A 370 -16.95 6.64 19.92
CA ASN A 370 -17.94 6.46 18.87
C ASN A 370 -18.39 5.00 18.73
N ALA A 371 -17.50 4.02 18.87
CA ALA A 371 -17.85 2.60 18.80
C ALA A 371 -18.84 2.21 19.92
N LYS A 372 -18.61 2.71 21.15
CA LYS A 372 -19.52 2.50 22.29
C LYS A 372 -20.87 3.18 22.07
N GLU A 373 -20.88 4.42 21.60
CA GLU A 373 -22.11 5.14 21.27
C GLU A 373 -22.89 4.43 20.16
N ASN A 374 -22.21 3.95 19.13
CA ASN A 374 -22.81 3.15 18.06
C ASN A 374 -23.37 1.82 18.57
N ALA A 375 -22.70 1.17 19.52
CA ALA A 375 -23.23 -0.04 20.16
C ALA A 375 -24.58 0.24 20.86
N VAL A 376 -24.63 1.30 21.69
CA VAL A 376 -25.85 1.72 22.37
C VAL A 376 -26.95 2.10 21.36
N ARG A 377 -26.61 2.88 20.34
CA ARG A 377 -27.53 3.34 19.28
C ARG A 377 -28.17 2.18 18.51
N ASN A 378 -27.44 1.08 18.34
CA ASN A 378 -27.92 -0.12 17.66
C ASN A 378 -28.45 -1.21 18.60
N GLY A 379 -28.48 -0.97 19.92
CA GLY A 379 -28.95 -1.93 20.91
C GLY A 379 -28.08 -3.19 21.02
N ILE A 380 -26.78 -3.08 20.71
CA ILE A 380 -25.85 -4.21 20.71
C ILE A 380 -25.12 -4.24 22.05
N GLY A 381 -25.48 -5.20 22.90
CA GLY A 381 -24.97 -5.31 24.27
C GLY A 381 -23.85 -6.32 24.49
N ASN A 382 -23.57 -7.20 23.52
CA ASN A 382 -22.56 -8.27 23.62
C ASN A 382 -21.17 -7.84 23.11
N VAL A 383 -20.86 -6.54 23.17
CA VAL A 383 -19.61 -5.96 22.69
C VAL A 383 -18.84 -5.26 23.80
N ASN A 384 -17.52 -5.37 23.76
CA ASN A 384 -16.62 -4.58 24.59
C ASN A 384 -15.54 -3.94 23.71
N PHE A 385 -15.05 -2.77 24.12
CA PHE A 385 -14.07 -2.00 23.38
C PHE A 385 -12.90 -1.59 24.27
N ARG A 386 -11.67 -1.79 23.79
CA ARG A 386 -10.44 -1.45 24.52
C ARG A 386 -9.60 -0.48 23.72
N CYS A 387 -9.23 0.62 24.36
CA CYS A 387 -8.34 1.62 23.77
C CYS A 387 -6.87 1.23 24.00
N GLY A 388 -6.09 1.09 22.94
CA GLY A 388 -4.66 0.81 23.01
C GLY A 388 -4.06 0.39 21.68
N ALA A 389 -2.74 0.50 21.58
CA ALA A 389 -2.00 0.00 20.43
C ALA A 389 -2.12 -1.54 20.35
N ALA A 390 -2.48 -2.08 19.20
CA ALA A 390 -2.71 -3.52 19.02
C ALA A 390 -1.47 -4.35 19.38
N GLU A 391 -0.28 -3.89 19.00
CA GLU A 391 1.02 -4.51 19.24
C GLU A 391 1.45 -4.54 20.71
N VAL A 392 0.74 -3.82 21.58
CA VAL A 392 0.95 -3.83 23.03
C VAL A 392 -0.20 -4.55 23.72
N LEU A 393 -1.42 -4.18 23.37
CA LEU A 393 -2.61 -4.59 24.09
C LEU A 393 -3.02 -6.03 23.78
N LEU A 394 -2.96 -6.46 22.52
CA LEU A 394 -3.33 -7.84 22.16
C LEU A 394 -2.39 -8.87 22.81
N PRO A 395 -1.05 -8.76 22.74
CA PRO A 395 -0.15 -9.68 23.44
C PRO A 395 -0.43 -9.75 24.95
N LYS A 396 -0.69 -8.60 25.59
CA LYS A 396 -1.04 -8.54 27.01
C LYS A 396 -2.33 -9.31 27.31
N LEU A 397 -3.40 -9.05 26.55
CA LEU A 397 -4.68 -9.74 26.75
C LEU A 397 -4.56 -11.25 26.52
N VAL A 398 -3.77 -11.67 25.53
CA VAL A 398 -3.49 -13.09 25.26
C VAL A 398 -2.72 -13.74 26.42
N ALA A 399 -1.74 -13.04 27.00
CA ALA A 399 -1.04 -13.49 28.20
C ALA A 399 -1.98 -13.58 29.43
N GLU A 400 -2.98 -12.70 29.51
CA GLU A 400 -4.03 -12.70 30.53
C GLU A 400 -5.14 -13.75 30.28
N GLY A 401 -5.04 -14.54 29.21
CA GLY A 401 -5.94 -15.66 28.92
C GLY A 401 -7.01 -15.39 27.86
N LEU A 402 -6.93 -14.28 27.11
CA LEU A 402 -7.80 -14.06 25.95
C LEU A 402 -7.58 -15.16 24.90
N ARG A 403 -8.65 -15.88 24.57
CA ARG A 403 -8.69 -16.95 23.55
C ARG A 403 -9.97 -16.78 22.73
N PRO A 404 -9.93 -15.95 21.67
CA PRO A 404 -11.05 -15.80 20.75
C PRO A 404 -11.09 -16.98 19.78
N ASP A 405 -12.28 -17.35 19.31
CA ASP A 405 -12.46 -18.38 18.27
C ASP A 405 -12.14 -17.82 16.88
N VAL A 406 -12.46 -16.54 16.66
CA VAL A 406 -12.25 -15.82 15.40
C VAL A 406 -11.61 -14.47 15.69
N ILE A 407 -10.57 -14.12 14.93
CA ILE A 407 -9.98 -12.79 14.94
C ILE A 407 -10.20 -12.12 13.59
N VAL A 408 -10.66 -10.87 13.60
CA VAL A 408 -10.75 -10.02 12.42
C VAL A 408 -9.71 -8.92 12.55
N ILE A 409 -9.02 -8.61 11.44
CA ILE A 409 -8.01 -7.56 11.39
C ILE A 409 -8.24 -6.68 10.16
N ASP A 410 -8.31 -5.36 10.37
CA ASP A 410 -8.38 -4.33 9.32
C ASP A 410 -7.27 -3.27 9.54
N PRO A 411 -5.99 -3.62 9.31
CA PRO A 411 -4.87 -2.78 9.66
C PRO A 411 -4.70 -1.58 8.71
N PRO A 412 -3.92 -0.56 9.13
CA PRO A 412 -3.50 0.51 8.23
C PRO A 412 -2.65 -0.02 7.06
N ARG A 413 -2.41 0.83 6.05
CA ARG A 413 -1.64 0.49 4.82
C ARG A 413 -0.26 -0.13 5.03
N LYS A 414 0.35 0.00 6.21
CA LYS A 414 1.64 -0.64 6.56
C LYS A 414 1.52 -2.14 6.86
N GLY A 415 0.30 -2.66 6.98
CA GLY A 415 -0.01 -4.02 7.41
C GLY A 415 0.04 -4.16 8.93
N VAL A 416 0.12 -5.42 9.36
CA VAL A 416 0.11 -5.81 10.78
C VAL A 416 1.54 -5.81 11.33
N GLU A 417 1.71 -5.35 12.57
CA GLU A 417 2.99 -5.45 13.26
C GLU A 417 3.30 -6.92 13.62
N PRO A 418 4.55 -7.40 13.51
CA PRO A 418 4.89 -8.80 13.81
C PRO A 418 4.43 -9.28 15.19
N ALA A 419 4.51 -8.43 16.21
CA ALA A 419 4.06 -8.74 17.57
C ALA A 419 2.55 -9.05 17.65
N VAL A 420 1.73 -8.45 16.78
CA VAL A 420 0.29 -8.74 16.69
C VAL A 420 0.08 -10.10 16.03
N ILE A 421 0.81 -10.43 14.96
CA ILE A 421 0.76 -11.75 14.31
C ILE A 421 1.17 -12.85 15.31
N ASP A 422 2.25 -12.61 16.06
CA ASP A 422 2.71 -13.53 17.12
C ASP A 422 1.65 -13.73 18.21
N ALA A 423 1.01 -12.65 18.66
CA ALA A 423 -0.06 -12.72 19.65
C ALA A 423 -1.31 -13.45 19.13
N ILE A 424 -1.69 -13.22 17.86
CA ILE A 424 -2.79 -13.94 17.21
C ILE A 424 -2.45 -15.43 17.14
N ALA A 425 -1.25 -15.80 16.70
CA ALA A 425 -0.82 -17.18 16.65
C ALA A 425 -0.82 -17.85 18.04
N GLN A 426 -0.39 -17.14 19.08
CA GLN A 426 -0.41 -17.62 20.46
C GLN A 426 -1.84 -17.76 21.02
N ALA A 427 -2.76 -16.88 20.62
CA ALA A 427 -4.16 -16.96 20.97
C ALA A 427 -4.85 -18.17 20.31
N ALA A 428 -4.27 -18.67 19.21
CA ALA A 428 -4.70 -19.84 18.44
C ALA A 428 -6.22 -19.83 18.09
N PRO A 429 -6.77 -18.74 17.53
CA PRO A 429 -8.12 -18.77 16.98
C PRO A 429 -8.20 -19.81 15.86
N LYS A 430 -9.37 -20.41 15.70
CA LYS A 430 -9.64 -21.34 14.59
C LYS A 430 -9.50 -20.63 13.24
N ARG A 431 -9.81 -19.32 13.23
CA ARG A 431 -9.83 -18.50 12.02
C ARG A 431 -9.35 -17.08 12.25
N VAL A 432 -8.65 -16.55 11.25
CA VAL A 432 -8.33 -15.13 11.12
C VAL A 432 -8.90 -14.60 9.81
N VAL A 433 -9.71 -13.54 9.87
CA VAL A 433 -10.21 -12.81 8.70
C VAL A 433 -9.43 -11.50 8.58
N TYR A 434 -8.70 -11.33 7.48
CA TYR A 434 -7.87 -10.17 7.22
C TYR A 434 -8.50 -9.33 6.10
N VAL A 435 -9.01 -8.15 6.46
CA VAL A 435 -9.44 -7.10 5.51
C VAL A 435 -8.27 -6.17 5.23
N SER A 436 -7.98 -5.85 3.97
CA SER A 436 -6.83 -5.02 3.61
C SER A 436 -7.11 -4.09 2.44
N CYS A 437 -6.61 -2.87 2.53
CA CYS A 437 -6.50 -1.93 1.42
C CYS A 437 -5.11 -1.94 0.74
N ASN A 438 -4.19 -2.82 1.19
CA ASN A 438 -2.87 -2.99 0.60
C ASN A 438 -2.49 -4.47 0.51
N VAL A 439 -2.65 -5.03 -0.69
CA VAL A 439 -2.40 -6.45 -0.93
C VAL A 439 -0.92 -6.84 -0.79
N ALA A 440 0.02 -5.93 -1.04
CA ALA A 440 1.45 -6.25 -0.91
C ALA A 440 1.85 -6.53 0.54
N THR A 441 1.35 -5.72 1.49
CA THR A 441 1.56 -5.95 2.92
C THR A 441 0.73 -7.13 3.42
N GLN A 442 -0.49 -7.32 2.92
CA GLN A 442 -1.30 -8.51 3.26
C GLN A 442 -0.60 -9.81 2.84
N ALA A 443 -0.01 -9.86 1.64
CA ALA A 443 0.73 -11.04 1.16
C ALA A 443 1.99 -11.30 2.00
N ARG A 444 2.72 -10.25 2.39
CA ARG A 444 3.85 -10.36 3.34
C ARG A 444 3.38 -10.93 4.69
N ASP A 445 2.31 -10.39 5.24
CA ASP A 445 1.79 -10.80 6.55
C ASP A 445 1.24 -12.24 6.48
N ALA A 446 0.62 -12.62 5.37
CA ALA A 446 0.14 -13.98 5.12
C ALA A 446 1.30 -15.00 5.19
N ALA A 447 2.47 -14.68 4.64
CA ALA A 447 3.65 -15.55 4.77
C ALA A 447 4.05 -15.76 6.24
N LEU A 448 3.99 -14.70 7.06
CA LEU A 448 4.27 -14.79 8.50
C LEU A 448 3.21 -15.64 9.23
N PHE A 449 1.93 -15.52 8.88
CA PHE A 449 0.89 -16.41 9.41
C PHE A 449 1.13 -17.88 9.03
N VAL A 450 1.57 -18.14 7.80
CA VAL A 450 1.91 -19.49 7.34
C VAL A 450 3.06 -20.09 8.14
N GLU A 451 4.12 -19.31 8.40
CA GLU A 451 5.22 -19.74 9.28
C GLU A 451 4.75 -20.06 10.71
N LYS A 452 3.59 -19.55 11.12
CA LYS A 452 3.00 -19.74 12.45
C LYS A 452 1.89 -20.80 12.47
N GLY A 453 1.78 -21.61 11.42
CA GLY A 453 0.85 -22.75 11.36
C GLY A 453 -0.56 -22.41 10.90
N TYR A 454 -0.75 -21.29 10.19
CA TYR A 454 -2.00 -21.00 9.49
C TYR A 454 -1.89 -21.34 8.00
N GLN A 455 -3.03 -21.56 7.36
CA GLN A 455 -3.12 -21.70 5.92
C GLN A 455 -4.05 -20.63 5.37
N VAL A 456 -3.62 -19.95 4.31
CA VAL A 456 -4.53 -19.09 3.54
C VAL A 456 -5.51 -20.00 2.80
N GLN A 457 -6.80 -19.89 3.14
CA GLN A 457 -7.85 -20.72 2.58
C GLN A 457 -8.48 -20.08 1.35
N LYS A 458 -8.79 -18.79 1.42
CA LYS A 458 -9.50 -18.03 0.39
C LYS A 458 -9.14 -16.55 0.46
N VAL A 459 -9.10 -15.90 -0.70
CA VAL A 459 -8.95 -14.45 -0.84
C VAL A 459 -10.03 -13.98 -1.79
N GLN A 460 -10.74 -12.91 -1.45
CA GLN A 460 -11.72 -12.26 -2.33
C GLN A 460 -11.39 -10.78 -2.42
N SER A 461 -11.35 -10.27 -3.64
CA SER A 461 -11.14 -8.84 -3.91
C SER A 461 -12.47 -8.12 -4.09
N VAL A 462 -12.58 -6.90 -3.59
CA VAL A 462 -13.74 -6.02 -3.76
C VAL A 462 -13.28 -4.70 -4.34
N ASP A 463 -13.96 -4.24 -5.40
CA ASP A 463 -13.66 -2.96 -6.03
C ASP A 463 -14.24 -1.79 -5.24
N MET A 464 -13.59 -1.44 -4.13
CA MET A 464 -13.99 -0.30 -3.30
C MET A 464 -13.76 1.05 -3.98
N PHE A 465 -12.81 1.12 -4.92
CA PHE A 465 -12.35 2.34 -5.56
C PHE A 465 -12.41 2.22 -7.09
N CYS A 466 -13.63 2.25 -7.65
CA CYS A 466 -13.83 2.09 -9.09
C CYS A 466 -13.03 3.13 -9.89
N TRP A 467 -12.51 2.68 -11.03
CA TRP A 467 -11.65 3.45 -11.95
C TRP A 467 -10.30 3.91 -11.40
N THR A 468 -9.90 3.40 -10.23
CA THR A 468 -8.54 3.59 -9.67
C THR A 468 -7.79 2.26 -9.67
N SER A 469 -6.50 2.26 -9.35
CA SER A 469 -5.74 1.04 -9.08
C SER A 469 -6.06 0.40 -7.72
N GLY A 470 -6.71 1.12 -6.81
CA GLY A 470 -7.00 0.62 -5.47
C GLY A 470 -7.95 -0.58 -5.49
N VAL A 471 -7.61 -1.62 -4.72
CA VAL A 471 -8.45 -2.81 -4.51
C VAL A 471 -8.42 -3.12 -3.02
N GLU A 472 -9.58 -3.47 -2.45
CA GLU A 472 -9.64 -4.02 -1.10
C GLU A 472 -9.79 -5.54 -1.18
N THR A 473 -9.24 -6.24 -0.20
CA THR A 473 -9.23 -7.71 -0.17
C THR A 473 -9.68 -8.21 1.20
N VAL A 474 -10.40 -9.32 1.19
CA VAL A 474 -10.73 -10.12 2.38
C VAL A 474 -10.02 -11.46 2.22
N MET A 475 -9.24 -11.85 3.23
CA MET A 475 -8.54 -13.12 3.27
C MET A 475 -8.99 -13.93 4.49
N SER A 476 -9.25 -15.22 4.30
CA SER A 476 -9.47 -16.18 5.40
C SER A 476 -8.21 -17.01 5.59
N LEU A 477 -7.73 -17.05 6.83
CA LEU A 477 -6.68 -17.94 7.31
C LEU A 477 -7.29 -18.90 8.32
N VAL A 478 -7.00 -20.19 8.21
CA VAL A 478 -7.43 -21.21 9.18
C VAL A 478 -6.21 -21.82 9.83
N GLN A 479 -6.31 -22.14 11.12
CA GLN A 479 -5.24 -22.88 11.79
C GLN A 479 -5.14 -24.27 11.15
N GLN A 480 -3.94 -24.67 10.73
CA GLN A 480 -3.71 -26.01 10.21
C GLN A 480 -3.92 -27.02 11.34
N LYS A 481 -4.70 -28.08 11.09
CA LYS A 481 -4.70 -29.21 12.00
C LYS A 481 -3.36 -29.94 11.88
N PRO A 482 -2.86 -30.57 12.95
CA PRO A 482 -1.65 -31.39 12.88
C PRO A 482 -1.68 -32.44 11.76
N ASP A 483 -2.87 -32.93 11.41
CA ASP A 483 -3.11 -33.94 10.37
C ASP A 483 -3.20 -33.36 8.94
N ASP A 484 -3.37 -32.04 8.79
CA ASP A 484 -3.45 -31.33 7.50
C ASP A 484 -2.05 -31.01 6.93
N ILE A 485 -0.98 -31.43 7.61
CA ILE A 485 0.35 -31.50 7.02
C ILE A 485 0.28 -32.57 5.92
N VAL A 486 0.02 -32.13 4.69
CA VAL A 486 0.33 -32.92 3.50
C VAL A 486 1.81 -33.27 3.61
N LYS A 487 2.07 -34.52 4.00
CA LYS A 487 3.32 -35.19 3.70
C LYS A 487 3.43 -35.11 2.18
N VAL A 488 4.20 -34.15 1.67
CA VAL A 488 4.72 -34.24 0.32
C VAL A 488 5.43 -35.58 0.26
N GLY A 489 4.79 -36.54 -0.40
CA GLY A 489 5.29 -37.90 -0.57
C GLY A 489 6.61 -37.82 -1.30
N ILE A 490 7.70 -37.93 -0.56
CA ILE A 490 8.94 -38.44 -1.10
C ILE A 490 8.77 -39.95 -1.03
N ASP A 491 8.74 -40.60 -2.19
CA ASP A 491 8.66 -42.05 -2.32
C ASP A 491 9.68 -42.70 -1.38
N ALA A 492 9.18 -43.53 -0.47
CA ALA A 492 9.98 -44.20 0.55
C ALA A 492 10.94 -45.25 -0.04
N ASP A 493 10.85 -45.53 -1.34
CA ASP A 493 11.69 -46.48 -2.05
C ASP A 493 12.94 -45.86 -2.72
N GLU A 494 13.11 -44.53 -2.68
CA GLU A 494 14.42 -43.87 -2.94
C GLU A 494 15.24 -43.64 -1.66
N LEU A 495 14.71 -43.98 -0.49
CA LEU A 495 15.31 -43.74 0.83
C LEU A 495 16.32 -44.81 1.28
N ALA A 496 16.91 -45.52 0.32
CA ALA A 496 17.96 -46.49 0.55
C ALA A 496 19.31 -46.11 -0.06
N VAL A 497 19.55 -44.87 -0.53
CA VAL A 497 20.92 -44.38 -0.80
C VAL A 497 21.01 -42.86 -0.65
N THR A 498 21.37 -42.37 0.54
CA THR A 498 22.39 -41.31 0.80
C THR A 498 22.19 -40.65 2.18
N LYS A 499 23.18 -40.84 3.07
CA LYS A 499 23.40 -40.04 4.28
C LYS A 499 24.05 -38.70 3.90
N ALA A 500 23.79 -37.66 4.73
CA ALA A 500 24.44 -36.33 4.81
C ALA A 500 23.85 -35.25 3.87
N GLU A 501 23.55 -33.99 4.25
CA GLU A 501 24.08 -33.09 5.28
C GLU A 501 23.01 -32.05 5.72
N SER A 502 22.77 -31.88 7.02
CA SER A 502 22.08 -30.71 7.57
C SER A 502 23.11 -29.59 7.84
N LYS A 503 23.04 -28.45 7.14
CA LYS A 503 23.98 -27.33 7.34
C LYS A 503 23.60 -26.49 8.57
N ALA A 504 24.42 -26.52 9.62
CA ALA A 504 24.21 -25.71 10.82
C ALA A 504 24.31 -24.19 10.56
N THR A 505 23.44 -23.44 11.23
CA THR A 505 23.38 -21.98 11.20
C THR A 505 24.55 -21.34 11.94
N TYR A 506 24.82 -20.04 11.68
CA TYR A 506 25.85 -19.30 12.42
C TYR A 506 25.59 -19.23 13.93
N GLY A 507 24.32 -19.28 14.36
CA GLY A 507 23.96 -19.28 15.77
C GLY A 507 24.36 -20.58 16.45
N GLU A 508 24.05 -21.71 15.83
CA GLU A 508 24.38 -23.05 16.32
C GLU A 508 25.90 -23.28 16.37
N ILE A 509 26.63 -22.85 15.34
CA ILE A 509 28.10 -22.93 15.33
C ILE A 509 28.70 -22.09 16.46
N ARG A 510 28.18 -20.88 16.72
CA ARG A 510 28.64 -20.05 17.85
C ARG A 510 28.36 -20.69 19.20
N ALA A 511 27.15 -21.23 19.39
CA ALA A 511 26.76 -21.88 20.62
C ALA A 511 27.68 -23.08 20.89
N ARG A 512 27.95 -23.89 19.86
CA ARG A 512 28.83 -25.05 19.97
C ARG A 512 30.28 -24.69 20.28
N VAL A 513 30.83 -23.68 19.61
CA VAL A 513 32.18 -23.19 19.90
C VAL A 513 32.30 -22.71 21.35
N LYS A 514 31.29 -21.98 21.84
CA LYS A 514 31.25 -21.51 23.22
C LYS A 514 31.14 -22.66 24.21
N GLU A 515 30.33 -23.67 23.91
CA GLU A 515 30.16 -24.87 24.74
C GLU A 515 31.46 -25.69 24.85
N GLN A 516 32.17 -25.90 23.73
CA GLN A 516 33.31 -26.81 23.69
C GLN A 516 34.65 -26.18 24.11
N THR A 517 34.83 -24.86 23.92
CA THR A 517 36.10 -24.18 24.26
C THR A 517 35.96 -22.95 25.16
N GLY A 518 34.73 -22.49 25.43
CA GLY A 518 34.50 -21.20 26.12
C GLY A 518 34.80 -19.96 25.27
N LEU A 519 35.26 -20.12 24.03
CA LEU A 519 35.65 -19.01 23.16
C LEU A 519 34.43 -18.36 22.48
N ASN A 520 34.45 -17.02 22.41
CA ASN A 520 33.47 -16.28 21.60
C ASN A 520 33.99 -16.06 20.18
N VAL A 521 33.22 -16.51 19.19
CA VAL A 521 33.52 -16.34 17.76
C VAL A 521 32.48 -15.46 17.06
N THR A 522 32.94 -14.66 16.10
CA THR A 522 32.10 -13.73 15.33
C THR A 522 31.56 -14.42 14.08
N PRO A 523 30.46 -13.92 13.46
CA PRO A 523 30.00 -14.49 12.20
C PRO A 523 31.03 -14.32 11.08
N LEU A 524 31.86 -13.27 11.15
CA LEU A 524 32.94 -13.05 10.20
C LEU A 524 33.97 -14.19 10.22
N TYR A 525 34.36 -14.66 11.41
CA TYR A 525 35.30 -15.77 11.55
C TYR A 525 34.70 -17.08 11.05
N ILE A 526 33.45 -17.37 11.38
CA ILE A 526 32.76 -18.57 10.87
C ILE A 526 32.68 -18.52 9.34
N ALA A 527 32.40 -17.35 8.75
CA ALA A 527 32.36 -17.18 7.30
C ALA A 527 33.75 -17.28 6.62
N GLN A 528 34.84 -16.97 7.33
CA GLN A 528 36.20 -17.16 6.84
C GLN A 528 36.56 -18.65 6.83
N VAL A 529 36.27 -19.38 7.91
CA VAL A 529 36.56 -20.81 8.03
C VAL A 529 35.69 -21.65 7.08
N LYS A 530 34.38 -21.35 6.98
CA LYS A 530 33.49 -21.98 5.99
C LYS A 530 34.02 -21.83 4.55
N ARG A 531 34.51 -20.63 4.20
CA ARG A 531 35.13 -20.38 2.88
C ARG A 531 36.41 -21.18 2.65
N LYS A 532 37.26 -21.33 3.67
CA LYS A 532 38.50 -22.13 3.59
C LYS A 532 38.20 -23.60 3.24
N HIS A 533 37.08 -24.13 3.72
CA HIS A 533 36.64 -25.51 3.47
C HIS A 533 35.61 -25.65 2.34
N GLY A 534 35.52 -24.65 1.44
CA GLY A 534 34.68 -24.75 0.24
C GLY A 534 33.17 -24.62 0.46
N ILE A 535 32.72 -24.24 1.66
CA ILE A 535 31.31 -24.00 1.97
C ILE A 535 30.96 -22.57 1.55
N ILE A 536 30.34 -22.41 0.38
CA ILE A 536 30.00 -21.11 -0.22
C ILE A 536 28.61 -20.65 0.25
N GLU A 537 28.54 -19.50 0.95
CA GLU A 537 27.31 -18.79 1.30
C GLU A 537 27.33 -17.36 0.72
N ARG A 538 26.14 -16.78 0.46
CA ARG A 538 25.92 -15.43 -0.14
C ARG A 538 26.75 -14.34 0.57
N GLU A 539 27.14 -13.29 -0.16
CA GLU A 539 28.02 -12.21 0.34
C GLU A 539 27.59 -11.67 1.71
N CYS A 540 28.51 -11.75 2.68
CA CYS A 540 28.33 -11.19 4.02
C CYS A 540 28.27 -9.66 3.94
N TYR A 541 27.18 -9.05 4.40
CA TYR A 541 26.90 -7.60 4.35
C TYR A 541 27.90 -6.69 5.10
N ASN A 542 28.88 -7.27 5.78
CA ASN A 542 29.96 -6.55 6.45
C ASN A 542 31.26 -6.56 5.62
N LYS A 543 31.22 -6.05 4.38
CA LYS A 543 32.44 -5.63 3.68
C LYS A 543 32.92 -4.30 4.30
N ALA A 544 34.20 -4.20 4.63
CA ALA A 544 34.79 -2.97 5.17
C ALA A 544 34.62 -1.82 4.17
N LYS A 545 34.17 -0.65 4.66
CA LYS A 545 33.83 0.53 3.84
C LYS A 545 35.03 1.38 3.39
N SER A 546 36.27 0.89 3.46
CA SER A 546 37.44 1.61 2.93
C SER A 546 38.63 0.67 2.64
N GLU A 547 39.44 1.03 1.63
CA GLU A 547 40.65 0.31 1.20
C GLU A 547 41.80 0.30 2.24
N SER A 548 41.62 0.97 3.39
CA SER A 548 42.60 1.03 4.49
C SER A 548 42.23 0.19 5.72
N ALA A 549 41.08 -0.52 5.69
CA ALA A 549 40.68 -1.39 6.79
C ALA A 549 41.36 -2.77 6.69
N LYS A 550 42.38 -3.01 7.53
CA LYS A 550 42.99 -4.34 7.70
C LYS A 550 41.89 -5.36 8.04
N MET A 551 41.63 -6.29 7.12
CA MET A 551 40.66 -7.36 7.29
C MET A 551 41.08 -8.21 8.50
N LEU A 552 40.26 -8.27 9.57
CA LEU A 552 40.56 -9.12 10.73
C LEU A 552 40.58 -10.58 10.27
N ILE A 553 41.76 -11.20 10.34
CA ILE A 553 41.96 -12.64 10.08
C ILE A 553 41.55 -13.40 11.34
N CYS A 554 40.84 -14.52 11.19
CA CYS A 554 40.49 -15.42 12.29
C CYS A 554 41.76 -15.91 12.99
N PRO A 555 41.91 -15.71 14.32
CA PRO A 555 43.01 -16.30 15.09
C PRO A 555 43.03 -17.84 15.01
N PRO A 556 44.21 -18.49 15.02
CA PRO A 556 44.32 -19.94 14.84
C PRO A 556 43.57 -20.80 15.87
N ASP A 557 43.49 -20.33 17.11
CA ASP A 557 42.75 -20.98 18.21
C ASP A 557 41.24 -20.97 17.95
N LYS A 558 40.71 -19.86 17.45
CA LYS A 558 39.29 -19.71 17.07
C LYS A 558 38.97 -20.46 15.78
N GLU A 559 39.90 -20.48 14.83
CA GLU A 559 39.75 -21.24 13.60
C GLU A 559 39.61 -22.73 13.89
N LYS A 560 40.52 -23.30 14.71
CA LYS A 560 40.45 -24.70 15.13
C LYS A 560 39.13 -25.02 15.84
N ALA A 561 38.68 -24.15 16.75
CA ALA A 561 37.41 -24.34 17.43
C ALA A 561 36.22 -24.32 16.45
N ILE A 562 36.23 -23.46 15.43
CA ILE A 562 35.18 -23.43 14.41
C ILE A 562 35.24 -24.70 13.54
N GLU A 563 36.43 -25.16 13.15
CA GLU A 563 36.59 -26.41 12.39
C GLU A 563 36.02 -27.62 13.16
N ASP A 564 36.31 -27.72 14.45
CA ASP A 564 35.77 -28.81 15.29
C ASP A 564 34.23 -28.74 15.41
N ALA A 565 33.67 -27.54 15.49
CA ALA A 565 32.22 -27.36 15.44
C ALA A 565 31.64 -27.73 14.06
N LEU A 566 32.31 -27.40 12.96
CA LEU A 566 31.88 -27.78 11.61
C LEU A 566 31.94 -29.30 11.41
N ARG A 567 32.97 -29.99 11.92
CA ARG A 567 33.05 -31.47 11.92
C ARG A 567 31.92 -32.10 12.72
N PHE A 568 31.61 -31.53 13.89
CA PHE A 568 30.50 -31.98 14.72
C PHE A 568 29.16 -31.94 13.96
N PHE A 569 28.93 -30.89 13.16
CA PHE A 569 27.75 -30.78 12.31
C PHE A 569 27.85 -31.53 10.97
N GLY A 570 28.93 -32.29 10.75
CA GLY A 570 29.17 -33.02 9.51
C GLY A 570 29.33 -32.12 8.28
N MET A 571 29.70 -30.85 8.48
CA MET A 571 29.84 -29.85 7.40
C MET A 571 31.22 -29.88 6.74
N ILE A 572 32.22 -30.46 7.42
CA ILE A 572 33.56 -30.74 6.90
C ILE A 572 34.02 -32.10 7.42
N ALA A 573 34.98 -32.72 6.73
CA ALA A 573 35.55 -34.02 7.08
C ALA A 573 36.50 -33.99 8.31
#